data_AF-A0A7S2QAM9-F1
#
_entry.id   AF-A0A7S2QAM9-F1
#
_cell.length_a   1.000
_cell.length_b   1.000
_cell.length_c   1.000
_cell.angle_alpha   90.00
_cell.angle_beta   90.00
_cell.angle_gamma   90.00
#
_symmetry.space_group_name_H-M   'P 1'
#
loop_
_entity.id
_entity.type
_entity.pdbx_description
1 polymer ?
#
loop_
_entity_poly.entity_id
_entity_poly.type
_entity_poly.pdbx_seq_one_letter_code
_entity_poly.pdbx_strand_id
1 'polypeptide(L)'
;EKHLQAWETNFEWLLSLGGFHDGLRKIIGQVFLDPTLLGEDRCAVEVLLRRSHLMEPSVRKLETNLMVDLMLDLDFKHRFAQVFTRLYCELVLARAGNQDTNELGDFTCQIFTRQDVTMELVREHNLVSNLLRCLWDLLRPALVEGAEPPVFNHESNIFKDHEIIQCSMDLLYVLDHAEVAREIVRSPQLRGQLWQGWIRILTAMQTMNAHKRRADSHVEFTSLAWGNALTLHTDLMSNTWLILDAVEQKADWESAQEMAQWTWAEL
;
A
#
# COMPACT_ATOMS: atom_id res chain seq x y z
N GLU A 1 -15.79 -29.27 -2.48
CA GLU A 1 -16.77 -29.29 -1.37
C GLU A 1 -16.18 -29.78 -0.05
N LYS A 2 -15.81 -31.08 0.13
CA LYS A 2 -15.27 -31.57 1.42
C LYS A 2 -14.03 -30.83 1.94
N HIS A 3 -13.08 -30.49 1.05
CA HIS A 3 -11.88 -29.72 1.44
C HIS A 3 -12.19 -28.26 1.79
N LEU A 4 -13.16 -27.65 1.09
CA LEU A 4 -13.61 -26.28 1.35
C LEU A 4 -14.22 -26.19 2.74
N GLN A 5 -15.17 -27.07 3.04
CA GLN A 5 -15.84 -27.13 4.34
C GLN A 5 -14.84 -27.39 5.48
N ALA A 6 -13.79 -28.17 5.25
CA ALA A 6 -12.75 -28.40 6.24
C ALA A 6 -11.97 -27.11 6.56
N TRP A 7 -11.60 -26.32 5.54
CA TRP A 7 -10.94 -25.02 5.74
C TRP A 7 -11.82 -24.04 6.50
N GLU A 8 -13.08 -23.91 6.11
CA GLU A 8 -14.05 -23.03 6.78
C GLU A 8 -14.20 -23.43 8.26
N THR A 9 -14.43 -24.72 8.52
CA THR A 9 -14.56 -25.24 9.90
C THR A 9 -13.32 -24.97 10.73
N ASN A 10 -12.11 -25.14 10.15
CA ASN A 10 -10.86 -24.92 10.88
C ASN A 10 -10.66 -23.44 11.26
N PHE A 11 -10.92 -22.50 10.33
CA PHE A 11 -10.80 -21.08 10.64
C PHE A 11 -11.88 -20.60 11.63
N GLU A 12 -13.13 -21.06 11.48
CA GLU A 12 -14.20 -20.77 12.44
C GLU A 12 -13.87 -21.27 13.84
N TRP A 13 -13.30 -22.47 13.95
CA TRP A 13 -12.87 -23.02 15.23
C TRP A 13 -11.74 -22.21 15.86
N LEU A 14 -10.73 -21.81 15.08
CA LEU A 14 -9.64 -20.95 15.57
C LEU A 14 -10.15 -19.58 16.03
N LEU A 15 -11.06 -18.97 15.26
CA LEU A 15 -11.72 -17.72 15.62
C LEU A 15 -12.50 -17.86 16.93
N SER A 16 -13.29 -18.93 17.08
CA SER A 16 -14.04 -19.17 18.31
C SER A 16 -13.13 -19.37 19.52
N LEU A 17 -11.97 -20.01 19.34
CA LEU A 17 -11.00 -20.21 20.42
C LEU A 17 -10.27 -18.91 20.79
N GLY A 18 -9.83 -18.14 19.79
CA GLY A 18 -9.18 -16.84 20.00
C GLY A 18 -10.13 -15.85 20.69
N GLY A 19 -11.38 -15.79 20.25
CA GLY A 19 -12.42 -14.95 20.85
C GLY A 19 -12.86 -15.37 22.25
N PHE A 20 -12.59 -16.62 22.67
CA PHE A 20 -12.94 -17.10 24.00
C PHE A 20 -12.00 -16.56 25.10
N HIS A 21 -10.70 -16.41 24.81
CA HIS A 21 -9.71 -16.02 25.81
C HIS A 21 -8.42 -15.44 25.20
N ASP A 22 -7.96 -14.29 25.70
CA ASP A 22 -6.77 -13.59 25.20
C ASP A 22 -5.49 -14.45 25.23
N GLY A 23 -5.33 -15.29 26.26
CA GLY A 23 -4.21 -16.23 26.33
C GLY A 23 -4.22 -17.30 25.22
N LEU A 24 -5.40 -17.73 24.76
CA LEU A 24 -5.50 -18.66 23.63
C LEU A 24 -5.18 -17.93 22.32
N ARG A 25 -5.72 -16.72 22.13
CA ARG A 25 -5.37 -15.85 21.00
C ARG A 25 -3.86 -15.68 20.87
N LYS A 26 -3.18 -15.38 21.98
CA LYS A 26 -1.73 -15.22 22.02
C LYS A 26 -1.00 -16.49 21.60
N ILE A 27 -1.40 -17.67 22.11
CA ILE A 27 -0.80 -18.95 21.73
C ILE A 27 -1.02 -19.22 20.24
N ILE A 28 -2.23 -19.02 19.72
CA ILE A 28 -2.53 -19.19 18.29
C ILE A 28 -1.64 -18.25 17.47
N GLY A 29 -1.56 -16.98 17.83
CA GLY A 29 -0.71 -16.00 17.15
C GLY A 29 0.77 -16.40 17.14
N GLN A 30 1.29 -16.90 18.26
CA GLN A 30 2.67 -17.41 18.35
C GLN A 30 2.90 -18.60 17.44
N VAL A 31 1.98 -19.56 17.40
CA VAL A 31 2.05 -20.72 16.49
C VAL A 31 2.03 -20.28 15.04
N PHE A 32 1.22 -19.28 14.69
CA PHE A 32 1.14 -18.76 13.32
C PHE A 32 2.42 -18.02 12.89
N LEU A 33 3.14 -17.42 13.84
CA LEU A 33 4.40 -16.70 13.61
C LEU A 33 5.65 -17.57 13.77
N ASP A 34 5.52 -18.82 14.22
CA ASP A 34 6.65 -19.73 14.42
C ASP A 34 7.20 -20.22 13.05
N PRO A 35 8.44 -19.85 12.67
CA PRO A 35 9.03 -20.31 11.42
C PRO A 35 9.45 -21.78 11.46
N THR A 36 9.58 -22.39 12.65
CA THR A 36 10.04 -23.78 12.77
C THR A 36 8.93 -24.80 12.51
N LEU A 37 7.67 -24.38 12.57
CA LEU A 37 6.52 -25.27 12.53
C LEU A 37 6.32 -25.92 11.15
N LEU A 38 6.63 -25.20 10.08
CA LEU A 38 6.43 -25.67 8.70
C LEU A 38 7.67 -26.34 8.10
N GLY A 39 8.79 -26.39 8.83
CA GLY A 39 10.05 -26.98 8.36
C GLY A 39 10.73 -26.23 7.21
N GLU A 40 10.14 -25.12 6.78
CA GLU A 40 10.67 -24.12 5.85
C GLU A 40 10.94 -22.87 6.69
N ASP A 41 11.96 -22.06 6.43
CA ASP A 41 12.27 -20.82 7.19
C ASP A 41 11.20 -19.71 7.03
N ARG A 42 9.92 -20.08 7.09
CA ARG A 42 8.72 -19.28 6.83
C ARG A 42 7.66 -19.63 7.87
N CYS A 43 7.04 -18.60 8.44
CA CYS A 43 5.91 -18.79 9.34
C CYS A 43 4.60 -19.03 8.58
N ALA A 44 3.59 -19.54 9.27
CA ALA A 44 2.29 -19.81 8.66
C ALA A 44 1.61 -18.53 8.14
N VAL A 45 1.80 -17.38 8.82
CA VAL A 45 1.32 -16.07 8.33
C VAL A 45 1.83 -15.79 6.91
N GLU A 46 3.14 -15.92 6.67
CA GLU A 46 3.71 -15.66 5.35
C GLU A 46 3.14 -16.61 4.28
N VAL A 47 3.01 -17.90 4.61
CA VAL A 47 2.49 -18.90 3.67
C VAL A 47 1.02 -18.62 3.33
N LEU A 48 0.20 -18.26 4.32
CA LEU A 48 -1.21 -17.94 4.12
C LEU A 48 -1.38 -16.67 3.30
N LEU A 49 -0.67 -15.58 3.65
CA LEU A 49 -0.76 -14.32 2.91
C LEU A 49 -0.42 -14.50 1.43
N ARG A 50 0.68 -15.18 1.11
CA ARG A 50 1.09 -15.45 -0.29
C ARG A 50 0.07 -16.28 -1.06
N ARG A 51 -0.69 -17.15 -0.38
CA ARG A 51 -1.66 -18.06 -1.01
C ARG A 51 -3.11 -17.60 -0.86
N SER A 52 -3.37 -16.50 -0.16
CA SER A 52 -4.72 -16.00 0.15
C SER A 52 -5.53 -15.75 -1.13
N HIS A 53 -4.90 -15.24 -2.19
CA HIS A 53 -5.52 -15.03 -3.50
C HIS A 53 -5.97 -16.32 -4.22
N LEU A 54 -5.48 -17.49 -3.80
CA LEU A 54 -5.87 -18.80 -4.34
C LEU A 54 -7.03 -19.45 -3.56
N MET A 55 -7.43 -18.86 -2.42
CA MET A 55 -8.50 -19.40 -1.58
C MET A 55 -9.88 -19.01 -2.12
N GLU A 56 -10.88 -19.86 -1.86
CA GLU A 56 -12.28 -19.49 -2.08
C GLU A 56 -12.66 -18.25 -1.26
N PRO A 57 -13.51 -17.34 -1.77
CA PRO A 57 -13.83 -16.09 -1.08
C PRO A 57 -14.32 -16.24 0.36
N SER A 58 -15.10 -17.29 0.66
CA SER A 58 -15.57 -17.58 2.02
C SER A 58 -14.43 -17.93 2.97
N VAL A 59 -13.50 -18.77 2.53
CA VAL A 59 -12.31 -19.16 3.31
C VAL A 59 -11.38 -17.97 3.50
N ARG A 60 -11.13 -17.20 2.43
CA ARG A 60 -10.27 -16.00 2.49
C ARG A 60 -10.79 -14.98 3.49
N LYS A 61 -12.11 -14.76 3.52
CA LYS A 61 -12.74 -13.88 4.50
C LYS A 61 -12.53 -14.37 5.94
N LEU A 62 -12.65 -15.68 6.17
CA LEU A 62 -12.39 -16.26 7.50
C LEU A 62 -10.91 -16.18 7.89
N GLU A 63 -10.00 -16.39 6.94
CA GLU A 63 -8.55 -16.22 7.13
C GLU A 63 -8.21 -14.78 7.52
N THR A 64 -8.76 -13.79 6.79
CA THR A 64 -8.58 -12.37 7.08
C THR A 64 -9.15 -12.00 8.45
N ASN A 65 -10.37 -12.45 8.77
CA ASN A 65 -10.97 -12.25 10.08
C ASN A 65 -10.12 -12.83 11.20
N LEU A 66 -9.53 -14.02 11.00
CA LEU A 66 -8.63 -14.62 11.98
C LEU A 66 -7.39 -13.75 12.18
N MET A 67 -6.73 -13.32 11.11
CA MET A 67 -5.54 -12.46 11.24
C MET A 67 -5.87 -11.14 11.95
N VAL A 68 -7.01 -10.52 11.66
CA VAL A 68 -7.49 -9.31 12.33
C VAL A 68 -7.82 -9.57 13.81
N ASP A 69 -8.43 -10.71 14.16
CA ASP A 69 -8.66 -11.06 15.57
C ASP A 69 -7.34 -11.27 16.31
N LEU A 70 -6.39 -12.00 15.71
CA LEU A 70 -5.08 -12.24 16.32
C LEU A 70 -4.31 -10.93 16.57
N MET A 71 -4.50 -9.90 15.74
CA MET A 71 -3.95 -8.56 15.92
C MET A 71 -4.48 -7.81 17.17
N LEU A 72 -5.49 -8.32 17.86
CA LEU A 72 -5.85 -7.81 19.19
C LEU A 72 -4.72 -8.05 20.21
N ASP A 73 -3.86 -9.05 19.98
CA ASP A 73 -2.57 -9.17 20.66
C ASP A 73 -1.52 -8.28 19.97
N LEU A 74 -0.91 -7.36 20.73
CA LEU A 74 0.02 -6.38 20.17
C LEU A 74 1.32 -7.02 19.67
N ASP A 75 1.85 -8.03 20.35
CA ASP A 75 3.08 -8.73 19.91
C ASP A 75 2.85 -9.39 18.54
N PHE A 76 1.70 -10.06 18.38
CA PHE A 76 1.27 -10.57 17.09
C PHE A 76 1.12 -9.46 16.05
N LYS A 77 0.46 -8.34 16.38
CA LYS A 77 0.25 -7.22 15.45
C LYS A 77 1.57 -6.69 14.90
N HIS A 78 2.54 -6.39 15.77
CA HIS A 78 3.85 -5.88 15.35
C HIS A 78 4.55 -6.88 14.43
N ARG A 79 4.65 -8.15 14.83
CA ARG A 79 5.31 -9.19 14.03
C ARG A 79 4.59 -9.49 12.71
N PHE A 80 3.27 -9.51 12.70
CA PHE A 80 2.47 -9.61 11.47
C PHE A 80 2.78 -8.44 10.56
N ALA A 81 2.78 -7.21 11.09
CA ALA A 81 3.00 -6.01 10.32
C ALA A 81 4.38 -6.00 9.63
N GLN A 82 5.41 -6.54 10.28
CA GLN A 82 6.74 -6.73 9.69
C GLN A 82 6.70 -7.68 8.48
N VAL A 83 6.06 -8.84 8.63
CA VAL A 83 5.89 -9.83 7.55
C VAL A 83 5.07 -9.23 6.40
N PHE A 84 3.94 -8.59 6.73
CA PHE A 84 3.06 -7.95 5.78
C PHE A 84 3.76 -6.85 4.99
N THR A 85 4.53 -5.98 5.66
CA THR A 85 5.27 -4.89 5.00
C THR A 85 6.31 -5.41 4.03
N ARG A 86 6.98 -6.53 4.35
CA ARG A 86 7.92 -7.20 3.44
C ARG A 86 7.23 -7.74 2.19
N LEU A 87 6.03 -8.29 2.36
CA LEU A 87 5.26 -8.92 1.29
C LEU A 87 4.35 -7.94 0.52
N TYR A 88 4.17 -6.71 1.01
CA TYR A 88 3.16 -5.76 0.54
C TYR A 88 3.02 -5.71 -0.99
N CYS A 89 4.13 -5.42 -1.70
CA CYS A 89 4.10 -5.30 -3.16
C CYS A 89 3.70 -6.60 -3.86
N GLU A 90 4.18 -7.75 -3.37
CA GLU A 90 3.79 -9.06 -3.89
C GLU A 90 2.30 -9.32 -3.71
N LEU A 91 1.75 -8.98 -2.52
CA LEU A 91 0.34 -9.20 -2.20
C LEU A 91 -0.58 -8.32 -3.04
N VAL A 92 -0.22 -7.05 -3.25
CA VAL A 92 -0.99 -6.12 -4.08
C VAL A 92 -0.95 -6.54 -5.55
N LEU A 93 0.24 -6.86 -6.08
CA LEU A 93 0.39 -7.28 -7.48
C LEU A 93 -0.27 -8.63 -7.79
N ALA A 94 -0.28 -9.56 -6.84
CA ALA A 94 -0.97 -10.84 -6.99
C ALA A 94 -2.51 -10.69 -7.12
N ARG A 95 -3.04 -9.53 -6.71
CA ARG A 95 -4.48 -9.22 -6.79
C ARG A 95 -4.84 -8.33 -7.97
N ALA A 96 -3.86 -7.66 -8.59
CA ALA A 96 -4.10 -6.71 -9.69
C ALA A 96 -5.05 -7.29 -10.76
N GLY A 97 -6.21 -6.64 -10.92
CA GLY A 97 -7.26 -7.06 -11.85
C GLY A 97 -8.36 -7.95 -11.26
N ASN A 98 -8.27 -8.33 -9.99
CA ASN A 98 -9.29 -9.09 -9.24
C ASN A 98 -10.03 -8.17 -8.26
N GLN A 99 -11.07 -7.50 -8.76
CA GLN A 99 -11.84 -6.45 -8.06
C GLN A 99 -12.62 -6.92 -6.81
N ASP A 100 -12.72 -8.22 -6.55
CA ASP A 100 -13.51 -8.79 -5.46
C ASP A 100 -12.77 -8.89 -4.10
N THR A 101 -11.59 -8.27 -3.96
CA THR A 101 -10.68 -8.54 -2.83
C THR A 101 -10.30 -7.31 -1.99
N ASN A 102 -11.16 -6.95 -1.02
CA ASN A 102 -10.92 -5.83 -0.09
C ASN A 102 -10.05 -6.17 1.13
N GLU A 103 -9.61 -7.43 1.28
CA GLU A 103 -9.02 -7.93 2.53
C GLU A 103 -7.64 -7.32 2.84
N LEU A 104 -6.88 -6.85 1.83
CA LEU A 104 -5.65 -6.09 2.11
C LEU A 104 -5.97 -4.78 2.83
N GLY A 105 -7.06 -4.12 2.45
CA GLY A 105 -7.52 -2.89 3.09
C GLY A 105 -7.84 -3.11 4.57
N ASP A 106 -8.35 -4.29 4.94
CA ASP A 106 -8.57 -4.65 6.35
C ASP A 106 -7.23 -4.69 7.12
N PHE A 107 -6.19 -5.29 6.55
CA PHE A 107 -4.86 -5.33 7.18
C PHE A 107 -4.20 -3.95 7.25
N THR A 108 -4.21 -3.19 6.16
CA THR A 108 -3.57 -1.87 6.14
C THR A 108 -4.28 -0.89 7.06
N CYS A 109 -5.61 -0.96 7.16
CA CYS A 109 -6.37 -0.21 8.16
C CYS A 109 -5.95 -0.59 9.59
N GLN A 110 -5.76 -1.87 9.90
CA GLN A 110 -5.35 -2.30 11.25
C GLN A 110 -3.90 -1.94 11.62
N ILE A 111 -3.03 -1.81 10.63
CA ILE A 111 -1.59 -1.61 10.78
C ILE A 111 -1.22 -0.12 10.62
N PHE A 112 -1.50 0.48 9.46
CA PHE A 112 -0.99 1.80 9.09
C PHE A 112 -1.71 2.96 9.79
N THR A 113 -2.94 2.75 10.28
CA THR A 113 -3.65 3.76 11.09
C THR A 113 -3.15 3.85 12.53
N ARG A 114 -2.19 2.99 12.94
CA ARG A 114 -1.60 3.01 14.27
C ARG A 114 -0.19 3.59 14.24
N GLN A 115 -0.03 4.78 14.84
CA GLN A 115 1.24 5.51 14.83
C GLN A 115 2.44 4.70 15.34
N ASP A 116 2.27 3.93 16.42
CA ASP A 116 3.34 3.13 17.04
C ASP A 116 3.87 2.05 16.08
N VAL A 117 2.97 1.29 15.47
CA VAL A 117 3.31 0.25 14.49
C VAL A 117 3.89 0.89 13.22
N THR A 118 3.23 1.92 12.68
CA THR A 118 3.69 2.62 11.48
C THR A 118 5.09 3.19 11.64
N MET A 119 5.39 3.81 12.79
CA MET A 119 6.71 4.37 13.08
C MET A 119 7.81 3.31 13.08
N GLU A 120 7.56 2.14 13.69
CA GLU A 120 8.48 1.00 13.63
C GLU A 120 8.71 0.56 12.19
N LEU A 121 7.64 0.36 11.42
CA LEU A 121 7.74 -0.11 10.03
C LEU A 121 8.50 0.87 9.12
N VAL A 122 8.31 2.17 9.32
CA VAL A 122 9.05 3.22 8.60
C VAL A 122 10.54 3.15 8.93
N ARG A 123 10.89 3.04 10.21
CA ARG A 123 12.30 3.06 10.66
C ARG A 123 13.05 1.77 10.35
N GLU A 124 12.38 0.63 10.46
CA GLU A 124 13.05 -0.68 10.55
C GLU A 124 12.71 -1.61 9.37
N HIS A 125 11.61 -1.36 8.65
CA HIS A 125 11.07 -2.31 7.66
C HIS A 125 10.83 -1.73 6.26
N ASN A 126 11.45 -0.58 5.94
CA ASN A 126 11.40 0.04 4.60
C ASN A 126 9.98 0.30 4.08
N LEU A 127 9.02 0.63 4.96
CA LEU A 127 7.62 0.81 4.59
C LEU A 127 7.44 1.81 3.44
N VAL A 128 8.05 3.00 3.54
CA VAL A 128 7.93 4.07 2.54
C VAL A 128 8.39 3.60 1.16
N SER A 129 9.58 2.99 1.09
CA SER A 129 10.11 2.44 -0.16
C SER A 129 9.21 1.37 -0.75
N ASN A 130 8.65 0.48 0.08
CA ASN A 130 7.80 -0.61 -0.40
C ASN A 130 6.48 -0.10 -0.97
N LEU A 131 5.83 0.87 -0.31
CA LEU A 131 4.59 1.51 -0.80
C LEU A 131 4.84 2.24 -2.13
N LEU A 132 5.86 3.09 -2.19
CA LEU A 132 6.16 3.87 -3.39
C LEU A 132 6.59 3.00 -4.57
N ARG A 133 7.41 1.98 -4.34
CA ARG A 133 7.77 1.00 -5.36
C ARG A 133 6.53 0.27 -5.88
N CYS A 134 5.64 -0.17 -4.99
CA CYS A 134 4.41 -0.85 -5.36
C CYS A 134 3.51 0.04 -6.22
N LEU A 135 3.26 1.28 -5.79
CA LEU A 135 2.48 2.25 -6.54
C LEU A 135 3.10 2.52 -7.92
N TRP A 136 4.42 2.68 -8.00
CA TRP A 136 5.11 2.83 -9.28
C TRP A 136 4.95 1.59 -10.18
N ASP A 137 5.10 0.39 -9.64
CA ASP A 137 4.97 -0.85 -10.40
C ASP A 137 3.55 -1.05 -10.95
N LEU A 138 2.53 -0.62 -10.19
CA LEU A 138 1.13 -0.58 -10.65
C LEU A 138 0.91 0.45 -11.76
N LEU A 139 1.54 1.63 -11.68
CA LEU A 139 1.33 2.72 -12.64
C LEU A 139 2.18 2.58 -13.92
N ARG A 140 3.35 1.93 -13.83
CA ARG A 140 4.31 1.78 -14.93
C ARG A 140 3.70 1.30 -16.26
N PRO A 141 2.73 0.38 -16.29
CA PRO A 141 2.09 -0.05 -17.54
C PRO A 141 1.37 1.08 -18.30
N ALA A 142 1.02 2.19 -17.65
CA ALA A 142 0.44 3.36 -18.33
C ALA A 142 1.50 4.27 -18.97
N LEU A 143 2.79 4.02 -18.81
CA LEU A 143 3.81 4.88 -19.44
C LEU A 143 3.72 4.84 -20.96
N VAL A 144 3.83 6.02 -21.57
CA VAL A 144 3.94 6.17 -23.02
C VAL A 144 5.33 5.72 -23.45
N GLU A 145 5.40 4.73 -24.33
CA GLU A 145 6.66 4.21 -24.87
C GLU A 145 7.45 5.32 -25.60
N GLY A 146 8.73 5.46 -25.27
CA GLY A 146 9.63 6.44 -25.90
C GLY A 146 9.40 7.90 -25.49
N ALA A 147 8.54 8.19 -24.52
CA ALA A 147 8.39 9.53 -23.97
C ALA A 147 9.57 9.88 -23.05
N GLU A 148 10.22 11.02 -23.32
CA GLU A 148 11.24 11.64 -22.46
C GLU A 148 10.85 13.11 -22.20
N PRO A 149 10.60 13.52 -20.94
CA PRO A 149 10.58 12.69 -19.72
C PRO A 149 9.43 11.65 -19.74
N PRO A 150 9.44 10.64 -18.84
CA PRO A 150 8.35 9.66 -18.75
C PRO A 150 7.00 10.34 -18.55
N VAL A 151 5.96 9.87 -19.25
CA VAL A 151 4.59 10.41 -19.14
C VAL A 151 3.59 9.27 -19.09
N PHE A 152 2.60 9.36 -18.21
CA PHE A 152 1.48 8.45 -18.19
C PHE A 152 0.46 8.76 -19.30
N ASN A 153 -0.05 7.73 -19.95
CA ASN A 153 -1.17 7.81 -20.89
C ASN A 153 -2.49 7.96 -20.11
N HIS A 154 -3.10 9.15 -20.11
CA HIS A 154 -4.40 9.40 -19.45
C HIS A 154 -5.55 8.50 -19.96
N GLU A 155 -5.43 7.90 -21.14
CA GLU A 155 -6.43 6.95 -21.64
C GLU A 155 -6.28 5.55 -21.05
N SER A 156 -5.25 5.30 -20.24
CA SER A 156 -5.04 4.02 -19.59
C SER A 156 -6.17 3.71 -18.62
N ASN A 157 -6.69 2.48 -18.71
CA ASN A 157 -7.74 2.02 -17.81
C ASN A 157 -7.25 1.73 -16.39
N ILE A 158 -5.93 1.63 -16.17
CA ILE A 158 -5.39 1.21 -14.88
C ILE A 158 -5.69 2.22 -13.76
N PHE A 159 -5.92 3.49 -14.07
CA PHE A 159 -6.18 4.50 -13.03
C PHE A 159 -7.49 4.30 -12.28
N LYS A 160 -8.37 3.41 -12.75
CA LYS A 160 -9.58 3.00 -12.01
C LYS A 160 -9.37 1.75 -11.17
N ASP A 161 -8.20 1.13 -11.26
CA ASP A 161 -7.92 -0.12 -10.57
C ASP A 161 -7.86 0.13 -9.07
N HIS A 162 -8.56 -0.72 -8.32
CA HIS A 162 -8.71 -0.61 -6.89
C HIS A 162 -7.35 -0.62 -6.18
N GLU A 163 -6.39 -1.38 -6.70
CA GLU A 163 -5.04 -1.52 -6.14
C GLU A 163 -4.25 -0.21 -6.17
N ILE A 164 -4.43 0.63 -7.21
CA ILE A 164 -3.78 1.95 -7.29
C ILE A 164 -4.38 2.88 -6.23
N ILE A 165 -5.71 2.89 -6.11
CA ILE A 165 -6.43 3.70 -5.12
C ILE A 165 -6.04 3.25 -3.70
N GLN A 166 -6.08 1.95 -3.42
CA GLN A 166 -5.70 1.38 -2.13
C GLN A 166 -4.25 1.71 -1.78
N CYS A 167 -3.30 1.56 -2.72
CA CYS A 167 -1.89 1.85 -2.46
C CYS A 167 -1.66 3.36 -2.18
N SER A 168 -2.41 4.24 -2.85
CA SER A 168 -2.42 5.68 -2.57
C SER A 168 -3.00 6.01 -1.17
N MET A 169 -4.08 5.33 -0.80
CA MET A 169 -4.71 5.46 0.53
C MET A 169 -3.83 4.89 1.65
N ASP A 170 -3.10 3.81 1.41
CA ASP A 170 -2.17 3.23 2.37
C ASP A 170 -1.02 4.19 2.68
N LEU A 171 -0.49 4.87 1.66
CA LEU A 171 0.49 5.93 1.86
C LEU A 171 -0.12 7.11 2.64
N LEU A 172 -1.37 7.46 2.35
CA LEU A 172 -2.09 8.50 3.08
C LEU A 172 -2.18 8.16 4.57
N TYR A 173 -2.56 6.92 4.92
CA TYR A 173 -2.59 6.48 6.32
C TYR A 173 -1.25 6.59 7.03
N VAL A 174 -0.14 6.33 6.32
CA VAL A 174 1.21 6.48 6.88
C VAL A 174 1.54 7.95 7.14
N LEU A 175 1.25 8.82 6.17
CA LEU A 175 1.58 10.25 6.23
C LEU A 175 0.64 11.06 7.15
N ASP A 176 -0.57 10.58 7.40
CA ASP A 176 -1.57 11.25 8.26
C ASP A 176 -1.10 11.31 9.73
N HIS A 177 -0.18 10.42 10.13
CA HIS A 177 0.52 10.53 11.41
C HIS A 177 1.59 11.62 11.33
N ALA A 178 1.30 12.81 11.87
CA ALA A 178 2.20 13.95 11.85
C ALA A 178 3.63 13.64 12.37
N GLU A 179 3.77 12.79 13.39
CA GLU A 179 5.09 12.36 13.89
C GLU A 179 5.84 11.48 12.88
N VAL A 180 5.14 10.58 12.18
CA VAL A 180 5.72 9.70 11.16
C VAL A 180 6.15 10.51 9.94
N ALA A 181 5.27 11.39 9.42
CA ALA A 181 5.62 12.24 8.29
C ALA A 181 6.86 13.11 8.59
N ARG A 182 6.94 13.65 9.82
CA ARG A 182 8.12 14.40 10.27
C ARG A 182 9.38 13.55 10.38
N GLU A 183 9.27 12.30 10.84
CA GLU A 183 10.41 11.38 10.87
C GLU A 183 10.93 11.10 9.46
N ILE A 184 10.01 10.84 8.51
CA ILE A 184 10.35 10.56 7.11
C ILE A 184 11.12 11.74 6.50
N VAL A 185 10.63 12.96 6.68
CA VAL A 185 11.26 14.16 6.11
C VAL A 185 12.59 14.50 6.81
N ARG A 186 12.73 14.25 8.12
CA ARG A 186 13.95 14.62 8.85
C ARG A 186 15.11 13.65 8.68
N SER A 187 14.82 12.35 8.58
CA SER A 187 15.86 11.35 8.37
C SER A 187 16.35 11.44 6.92
N PRO A 188 17.64 11.73 6.65
CA PRO A 188 18.16 11.80 5.29
C PRO A 188 17.92 10.50 4.50
N GLN A 189 17.97 9.36 5.20
CA GLN A 189 17.73 8.05 4.60
C GLN A 189 16.27 7.89 4.18
N LEU A 190 15.32 8.15 5.09
CA LEU A 190 13.89 8.02 4.79
C LEU A 190 13.41 9.08 3.78
N ARG A 191 13.93 10.30 3.89
CA ARG A 191 13.68 11.39 2.95
C ARG A 191 14.14 11.02 1.55
N GLY A 192 15.32 10.43 1.41
CA GLY A 192 15.82 9.91 0.13
C GLY A 192 14.90 8.84 -0.47
N GLN A 193 14.38 7.92 0.36
CA GLN A 193 13.40 6.91 -0.09
C GLN A 193 12.10 7.55 -0.58
N LEU A 194 11.59 8.55 0.15
CA LEU A 194 10.40 9.30 -0.22
C LEU A 194 10.60 10.02 -1.56
N TRP A 195 11.67 10.80 -1.71
CA TRP A 195 11.97 11.57 -2.92
C TRP A 195 12.18 10.70 -4.14
N GLN A 196 12.97 9.63 -4.03
CA GLN A 196 13.23 8.71 -5.14
C GLN A 196 11.95 8.11 -5.73
N GLY A 197 10.98 7.75 -4.89
CA GLY A 197 9.72 7.18 -5.34
C GLY A 197 8.69 8.23 -5.74
N TRP A 198 8.48 9.24 -4.90
CA TRP A 198 7.39 10.21 -5.05
C TRP A 198 7.60 11.17 -6.23
N ILE A 199 8.80 11.73 -6.37
CA ILE A 199 9.10 12.67 -7.45
C ILE A 199 8.98 11.97 -8.80
N ARG A 200 9.45 10.74 -8.91
CA ARG A 200 9.30 9.92 -10.12
C ARG A 200 7.84 9.77 -10.54
N ILE A 201 6.94 9.51 -9.59
CA ILE A 201 5.50 9.42 -9.85
C ILE A 201 4.94 10.78 -10.27
N LEU A 202 5.26 11.85 -9.54
CA LEU A 202 4.79 13.21 -9.86
C LEU A 202 5.25 13.67 -11.25
N THR A 203 6.51 13.47 -11.61
CA THR A 203 7.06 13.81 -12.93
C THR A 203 6.28 13.12 -14.04
N ALA A 204 6.02 11.81 -13.90
CA ALA A 204 5.23 11.05 -14.88
C ALA A 204 3.77 11.50 -15.00
N MET A 205 3.24 12.16 -13.97
CA MET A 205 1.88 12.69 -13.94
C MET A 205 1.73 14.11 -14.47
N GLN A 206 2.75 14.97 -14.36
CA GLN A 206 2.65 16.41 -14.66
C GLN A 206 2.09 16.70 -16.06
N THR A 207 2.33 15.82 -17.04
CA THR A 207 1.89 15.98 -18.42
C THR A 207 0.90 14.91 -18.89
N MET A 208 0.43 14.06 -17.96
CA MET A 208 -0.52 12.99 -18.25
C MET A 208 -1.77 13.51 -18.98
N ASN A 209 -2.23 14.71 -18.60
CA ASN A 209 -3.44 15.36 -19.12
C ASN A 209 -3.16 16.48 -20.14
N ALA A 210 -2.12 16.39 -20.95
CA ALA A 210 -1.79 17.43 -21.94
C ALA A 210 -2.92 17.59 -22.99
N HIS A 211 -3.59 18.75 -22.98
CA HIS A 211 -4.64 19.06 -23.94
C HIS A 211 -4.10 19.69 -25.22
N LYS A 212 -4.43 19.09 -26.38
CA LYS A 212 -4.28 19.73 -27.68
C LYS A 212 -5.56 20.46 -28.04
N ARG A 213 -5.47 21.77 -28.25
CA ARG A 213 -6.61 22.58 -28.71
C ARG A 213 -7.07 22.07 -30.08
N ARG A 214 -8.33 21.64 -30.17
CA ARG A 214 -9.03 21.35 -31.44
C ARG A 214 -9.91 22.56 -31.79
N ALA A 215 -9.90 22.96 -33.05
CA ALA A 215 -10.67 24.11 -33.56
C ALA A 215 -11.61 23.73 -34.71
N ASP A 216 -11.54 22.46 -35.13
CA ASP A 216 -12.16 21.85 -36.29
C ASP A 216 -13.45 21.10 -35.97
N SER A 217 -13.64 20.66 -34.73
CA SER A 217 -14.84 19.93 -34.29
C SER A 217 -15.18 20.23 -32.83
N HIS A 218 -16.47 20.34 -32.51
CA HIS A 218 -16.94 20.39 -31.14
C HIS A 218 -16.79 19.00 -30.48
N VAL A 219 -16.22 18.96 -29.27
CA VAL A 219 -16.15 17.74 -28.46
C VAL A 219 -17.36 17.73 -27.52
N GLU A 220 -18.36 16.92 -27.84
CA GLU A 220 -19.60 16.82 -27.05
C GLU A 220 -19.40 16.05 -25.74
N PHE A 221 -18.50 15.06 -25.71
CA PHE A 221 -18.26 14.19 -24.56
C PHE A 221 -16.77 13.89 -24.35
N THR A 222 -16.33 13.88 -23.10
CA THR A 222 -14.98 13.45 -22.68
C THR A 222 -14.99 11.97 -22.32
N SER A 223 -13.88 11.26 -22.56
CA SER A 223 -13.74 9.85 -22.15
C SER A 223 -13.76 9.71 -20.62
N LEU A 224 -14.30 8.60 -20.12
CA LEU A 224 -14.28 8.29 -18.68
C LEU A 224 -12.85 8.12 -18.14
N ALA A 225 -11.91 7.69 -19.00
CA ALA A 225 -10.50 7.53 -18.64
C ALA A 225 -9.87 8.84 -18.14
N TRP A 226 -10.26 9.98 -18.72
CA TRP A 226 -9.85 11.29 -18.22
C TRP A 226 -10.31 11.55 -16.78
N GLY A 227 -11.54 11.15 -16.45
CA GLY A 227 -12.07 11.25 -15.09
C GLY A 227 -11.24 10.44 -14.11
N ASN A 228 -10.87 9.21 -14.48
CA ASN A 228 -10.04 8.33 -13.64
C ASN A 228 -8.63 8.91 -13.43
N ALA A 229 -8.01 9.43 -14.50
CA ALA A 229 -6.71 10.09 -14.44
C ALA A 229 -6.73 11.34 -13.54
N LEU A 230 -7.82 12.12 -13.59
CA LEU A 230 -8.02 13.27 -12.70
C LEU A 230 -8.23 12.84 -11.24
N THR A 231 -9.04 11.81 -10.99
CA THR A 231 -9.23 11.27 -9.63
C THR A 231 -7.91 10.83 -9.02
N LEU A 232 -7.11 10.04 -9.75
CA LEU A 232 -5.77 9.65 -9.30
C LEU A 232 -4.90 10.87 -8.97
N HIS A 233 -4.93 11.89 -9.83
CA HIS A 233 -4.21 13.14 -9.56
C HIS A 233 -4.65 13.79 -8.26
N THR A 234 -5.95 13.92 -8.01
CA THR A 234 -6.47 14.48 -6.76
C THR A 234 -6.07 13.65 -5.54
N ASP A 235 -6.10 12.33 -5.63
CA ASP A 235 -5.72 11.43 -4.52
C ASP A 235 -4.23 11.58 -4.16
N LEU A 236 -3.36 11.69 -5.15
CA LEU A 236 -1.92 11.89 -4.94
C LEU A 236 -1.60 13.31 -4.47
N MET A 237 -2.42 14.31 -4.80
CA MET A 237 -2.26 15.65 -4.23
C MET A 237 -2.55 15.69 -2.73
N SER A 238 -3.46 14.85 -2.20
CA SER A 238 -3.68 14.72 -0.75
C SER A 238 -2.41 14.26 -0.03
N ASN A 239 -1.74 13.23 -0.56
CA ASN A 239 -0.45 12.76 -0.06
C ASN A 239 0.64 13.85 -0.17
N THR A 240 0.68 14.56 -1.30
CA THR A 240 1.64 15.66 -1.51
C THR A 240 1.46 16.78 -0.49
N TRP A 241 0.21 17.09 -0.11
CA TRP A 241 -0.03 18.08 0.92
C TRP A 241 0.54 17.62 2.27
N LEU A 242 0.26 16.41 2.75
CA LEU A 242 0.83 15.93 4.02
C LEU A 242 2.37 15.95 4.04
N ILE A 243 3.01 15.64 2.91
CA ILE A 243 4.46 15.76 2.75
C ILE A 243 4.92 17.21 2.91
N LEU A 244 4.28 18.14 2.20
CA LEU A 244 4.63 19.56 2.25
C LEU A 244 4.36 20.15 3.65
N ASP A 245 3.29 19.76 4.32
CA ASP A 245 2.98 20.16 5.71
C ASP A 245 4.12 19.73 6.65
N ALA A 246 4.60 18.50 6.51
CA ALA A 246 5.72 17.99 7.28
C ALA A 246 7.04 18.75 7.01
N VAL A 247 7.24 19.25 5.79
CA VAL A 247 8.38 20.12 5.42
C VAL A 247 8.21 21.54 6.00
N GLU A 248 7.02 22.14 5.87
CA GLU A 248 6.72 23.51 6.27
C GLU A 248 6.74 23.71 7.79
N GLN A 249 6.19 22.76 8.56
CA GLN A 249 6.07 22.85 10.03
C GLN A 249 7.40 22.97 10.77
N LYS A 250 8.55 22.91 10.09
CA LYS A 250 9.85 23.21 10.71
C LYS A 250 10.77 24.17 9.95
N ALA A 251 10.35 24.76 8.83
CA ALA A 251 11.25 25.57 8.00
C ALA A 251 12.62 24.88 7.77
N ASP A 252 12.59 23.56 7.56
CA ASP A 252 13.80 22.78 7.29
C ASP A 252 14.21 23.01 5.84
N TRP A 253 14.93 24.11 5.63
CA TRP A 253 15.44 24.54 4.34
C TRP A 253 16.20 23.43 3.61
N GLU A 254 16.89 22.54 4.34
CA GLU A 254 17.63 21.43 3.75
C GLU A 254 16.69 20.41 3.09
N SER A 255 15.62 20.03 3.77
CA SER A 255 14.58 19.15 3.22
C SER A 255 13.93 19.74 1.96
N ALA A 256 13.59 21.03 1.98
CA ALA A 256 13.01 21.72 0.83
C ALA A 256 14.00 21.85 -0.33
N GLN A 257 15.26 22.17 -0.04
CA GLN A 257 16.33 22.26 -1.02
C GLN A 257 16.59 20.92 -1.69
N GLU A 258 16.66 19.83 -0.93
CA GLU A 258 16.81 18.48 -1.49
C GLU A 258 15.64 18.10 -2.39
N MET A 259 14.40 18.33 -1.94
CA MET A 259 13.22 18.08 -2.77
C MET A 259 13.31 18.82 -4.12
N ALA A 260 13.71 20.10 -4.09
CA ALA A 260 13.90 20.89 -5.30
C ALA A 260 15.02 20.34 -6.20
N GLN A 261 16.14 19.90 -5.62
CA GLN A 261 17.26 19.30 -6.35
C GLN A 261 16.88 17.98 -7.03
N TRP A 262 16.18 17.10 -6.31
CA TRP A 262 15.68 15.84 -6.88
C TRP A 262 14.66 16.10 -7.99
N THR A 263 13.74 17.05 -7.79
CA THR A 263 12.76 17.43 -8.81
C THR A 263 13.47 17.96 -10.07
N TRP A 264 14.49 18.80 -9.90
CA TRP A 264 15.28 19.31 -11.02
C TRP A 264 16.10 18.23 -11.75
N ALA A 265 16.54 17.19 -11.04
CA ALA A 265 17.28 16.08 -11.65
C ALA A 265 16.40 15.13 -12.49
N GLU A 266 15.10 15.10 -12.22
CA GLU A 266 14.12 14.23 -12.91
C GLU A 266 13.41 14.93 -14.10
N LEU A 267 13.56 16.26 -14.24
CA LEU A 267 13.02 17.08 -15.34
C LEU A 267 14.03 17.24 -16.48
#